data_AF-A0A7R9WRV1-F1
#
_entry.id   AF-A0A7R9WRV1-F1
#
_cell.length_a   1.000
_cell.length_b   1.000
_cell.length_c   1.000
_cell.angle_alpha   90.00
_cell.angle_beta   90.00
_cell.angle_gamma   90.00
#
_symmetry.space_group_name_H-M   'P 1'
#
loop_
_entity.id
_entity.type
_entity.pdbx_description
1 polymer ?
#
loop_
_entity_poly.entity_id
_entity_poly.type
_entity_poly.pdbx_seq_one_letter_code
_entity_poly.pdbx_strand_id
1 'polypeptide(L)'
;GRQMTLNSIYSVCFALPKNSALSKAVPNDFVSGFVRNSPNLKFLSSNTRKYDSEGSGDDVEVWTVLSSAKFGKANKGPQEFLPADLQQNVTEKLLASLEQSLVLPEASLADAILERRVQLWGAAVPVNAWKAEDETADGFLYDNQHGVGACGDWLLDPSIGGAWESGRRLAKHMSKEAPTTAGLQGNFQASTAVDKAGIGSIQ
;
A
#
# COMPACT_ATOMS: atom_id res chain seq x y z
N GLY A 1 -13.90 14.91 -9.37
CA GLY A 1 -14.78 15.06 -8.19
C GLY A 1 -14.21 16.09 -7.23
N ARG A 2 -14.95 16.47 -6.17
CA ARG A 2 -14.48 17.44 -5.16
C ARG A 2 -13.80 16.81 -3.94
N GLN A 3 -13.73 15.48 -3.89
CA GLN A 3 -13.24 14.75 -2.72
C GLN A 3 -12.09 13.82 -3.10
N MET A 4 -11.08 13.82 -2.24
CA MET A 4 -10.03 12.81 -2.24
C MET A 4 -10.65 11.45 -1.90
N THR A 5 -10.24 10.42 -2.63
CA THR A 5 -10.67 9.05 -2.37
C THR A 5 -9.43 8.19 -2.15
N LEU A 6 -9.43 7.49 -1.03
CA LEU A 6 -8.37 6.56 -0.63
C LEU A 6 -8.97 5.17 -0.55
N ASN A 7 -8.20 4.17 -0.97
CA ASN A 7 -8.59 2.79 -0.76
C ASN A 7 -8.19 2.31 0.64
N SER A 8 -8.60 1.08 0.97
CA SER A 8 -8.22 0.43 2.23
C SER A 8 -7.62 -0.93 1.96
N ILE A 9 -6.47 -1.20 2.56
CA ILE A 9 -5.67 -2.39 2.29
C ILE A 9 -5.23 -3.00 3.62
N TYR A 10 -5.36 -4.31 3.75
CA TYR A 10 -4.69 -5.07 4.80
C TYR A 10 -3.30 -5.47 4.36
N SER A 11 -2.34 -5.28 5.27
CA SER A 11 -1.00 -5.84 5.19
C SER A 11 -0.87 -6.91 6.28
N VAL A 12 -0.53 -8.13 5.89
CA VAL A 12 -0.19 -9.20 6.83
C VAL A 12 1.27 -9.56 6.61
N CYS A 13 2.08 -9.33 7.65
CA CYS A 13 3.46 -9.78 7.71
C CYS A 13 3.51 -11.03 8.58
N PHE A 14 4.17 -12.08 8.13
CA PHE A 14 4.25 -13.34 8.86
C PHE A 14 5.60 -14.03 8.66
N ALA A 15 6.02 -14.75 9.69
CA ALA A 15 7.26 -15.50 9.75
C ALA A 15 6.99 -17.00 9.64
N LEU A 16 7.78 -17.69 8.81
CA LEU A 16 7.75 -19.13 8.62
C LEU A 16 9.15 -19.71 8.87
N PRO A 17 9.28 -21.00 9.21
CA PRO A 17 10.56 -21.68 9.16
C PRO A 17 11.18 -21.62 7.77
N LYS A 18 12.51 -21.57 7.70
CA LYS A 18 13.26 -21.61 6.45
C LYS A 18 12.90 -22.85 5.62
N ASN A 19 12.89 -22.71 4.29
CA ASN A 19 12.45 -23.75 3.36
C ASN A 19 10.97 -24.17 3.54
N SER A 20 10.12 -23.20 3.91
CA SER A 20 8.68 -23.42 4.05
C SER A 20 8.03 -23.89 2.72
N ALA A 21 6.79 -24.37 2.81
CA ALA A 21 5.99 -24.69 1.63
C ALA A 21 5.86 -23.47 0.68
N LEU A 22 5.72 -22.26 1.24
CA LEU A 22 5.67 -21.02 0.47
C LEU A 22 6.97 -20.77 -0.30
N SER A 23 8.12 -20.91 0.37
CA SER A 23 9.44 -20.70 -0.25
C SER A 23 9.68 -21.62 -1.44
N LYS A 24 9.22 -22.87 -1.33
CA LYS A 24 9.35 -23.91 -2.37
C LYS A 24 8.37 -23.74 -3.52
N ALA A 25 7.24 -23.07 -3.29
CA ALA A 25 6.20 -22.85 -4.30
C ALA A 25 6.45 -21.64 -5.21
N VAL A 26 7.43 -20.79 -4.88
CA VAL A 26 7.84 -19.66 -5.70
C VAL A 26 9.25 -19.88 -6.26
N PRO A 27 9.64 -19.21 -7.37
CA PRO A 27 11.01 -19.27 -7.88
C PRO A 27 12.05 -18.92 -6.81
N ASN A 28 13.25 -19.49 -6.91
CA ASN A 28 14.32 -19.27 -5.92
C ASN A 28 14.74 -17.80 -5.82
N ASP A 29 14.72 -17.08 -6.94
CA ASP A 29 15.02 -15.66 -7.07
C ASP A 29 13.80 -14.74 -6.88
N PHE A 30 12.64 -15.30 -6.54
CA PHE A 30 11.43 -14.52 -6.30
C PHE A 30 11.61 -13.58 -5.09
N VAL A 31 11.45 -12.28 -5.31
CA VAL A 31 11.43 -11.27 -4.24
C VAL A 31 10.00 -10.78 -3.98
N SER A 32 9.27 -10.40 -5.02
CA SER A 32 7.89 -9.94 -4.90
C SER A 32 7.11 -10.17 -6.19
N GLY A 33 5.79 -10.22 -6.10
CA GLY A 33 4.92 -10.39 -7.26
C GLY A 33 3.46 -10.04 -6.99
N PHE A 34 2.74 -9.72 -8.06
CA PHE A 34 1.30 -9.48 -8.02
C PHE A 34 0.53 -10.79 -8.16
N VAL A 35 -0.54 -10.92 -7.36
CA VAL A 35 -1.45 -12.06 -7.41
C VAL A 35 -2.68 -11.68 -8.24
N ARG A 36 -2.89 -12.35 -9.38
CA ARG A 36 -3.98 -12.06 -10.31
C ARG A 36 -5.20 -12.96 -10.12
N ASN A 37 -4.99 -14.19 -9.69
CA ASN A 37 -5.99 -15.25 -9.56
C ASN A 37 -6.74 -15.25 -8.21
N SER A 38 -6.64 -14.19 -7.41
CA SER A 38 -7.37 -14.05 -6.15
C SER A 38 -8.20 -12.77 -6.09
N PRO A 39 -9.46 -12.83 -5.61
CA PRO A 39 -10.26 -11.64 -5.34
C PRO A 39 -9.83 -10.92 -4.04
N ASN A 40 -9.22 -11.62 -3.09
CA ASN A 40 -8.89 -11.10 -1.76
C ASN A 40 -7.44 -10.64 -1.65
N LEU A 41 -6.53 -11.29 -2.37
CA LEU A 41 -5.08 -11.09 -2.30
C LEU A 41 -4.56 -10.48 -3.59
N LYS A 42 -3.65 -9.50 -3.50
CA LYS A 42 -3.09 -8.81 -4.67
C LYS A 42 -1.57 -8.75 -4.74
N PHE A 43 -0.87 -8.97 -3.63
CA PHE A 43 0.58 -8.89 -3.60
C PHE A 43 1.17 -9.88 -2.61
N LEU A 44 2.34 -10.42 -2.97
CA LEU A 44 3.20 -11.21 -2.12
C LEU A 44 4.63 -10.65 -2.23
N SER A 45 5.33 -10.55 -1.11
CA SER A 45 6.75 -10.22 -1.05
C SER A 45 7.46 -11.05 -0.01
N SER A 46 8.65 -11.54 -0.34
CA SER A 46 9.62 -12.04 0.62
C SER A 46 10.41 -10.86 1.16
N ASN A 47 10.24 -10.54 2.45
CA ASN A 47 11.03 -9.51 3.11
C ASN A 47 12.46 -10.01 3.33
N THR A 48 12.63 -11.29 3.68
CA THR A 48 13.95 -11.90 3.85
C THR A 48 14.75 -11.77 2.55
N ARG A 49 14.25 -12.25 1.41
CA ARG A 49 15.01 -12.16 0.14
C ARG A 49 15.24 -10.72 -0.36
N LYS A 50 14.41 -9.76 0.07
CA LYS A 50 14.55 -8.35 -0.31
C LYS A 50 15.67 -7.63 0.45
N TYR A 51 15.85 -7.94 1.72
CA TYR A 51 16.75 -7.20 2.61
C TYR A 51 17.96 -8.01 3.09
N ASP A 52 17.92 -9.33 2.96
CA ASP A 52 19.02 -10.20 3.34
C ASP A 52 20.08 -10.22 2.23
N SER A 53 21.05 -9.31 2.33
CA SER A 53 22.15 -9.22 1.38
C SER A 53 23.23 -10.29 1.60
N GLU A 54 23.26 -10.95 2.77
CA GLU A 54 24.34 -11.87 3.15
C GLU A 54 23.90 -13.09 3.99
N GLY A 55 22.71 -13.63 3.71
CA GLY A 55 22.28 -14.91 4.27
C GLY A 55 22.37 -14.94 5.79
N SER A 56 21.65 -14.04 6.47
CA SER A 56 21.53 -14.11 7.92
C SER A 56 21.20 -15.55 8.28
N GLY A 57 21.99 -16.13 9.19
CA GLY A 57 21.90 -17.54 9.58
C GLY A 57 20.60 -17.89 10.29
N ASP A 58 19.56 -17.08 10.13
CA ASP A 58 18.26 -17.23 10.74
C ASP A 58 17.51 -18.37 10.07
N ASP A 59 16.95 -19.25 10.91
CA ASP A 59 16.11 -20.37 10.50
C ASP A 59 14.67 -19.92 10.15
N VAL A 60 14.48 -18.64 9.84
CA VAL A 60 13.18 -18.00 9.62
C VAL A 60 13.20 -17.18 8.33
N GLU A 61 12.09 -17.24 7.60
CA GLU A 61 11.80 -16.39 6.46
C GLU A 61 10.54 -15.56 6.72
N VAL A 62 10.59 -14.28 6.33
CA VAL A 62 9.54 -13.30 6.59
C VAL A 62 8.90 -12.90 5.27
N TRP A 63 7.57 -12.92 5.25
CA TRP A 63 6.76 -12.63 4.08
C TRP A 63 5.74 -11.54 4.39
N THR A 64 5.30 -10.84 3.35
CA THR A 64 4.20 -9.88 3.43
C THR A 64 3.22 -10.12 2.30
N VAL A 65 1.93 -10.13 2.65
CA VAL A 65 0.84 -10.14 1.69
C VAL A 65 -0.01 -8.88 1.83
N LEU A 66 -0.50 -8.39 0.69
CA LEU A 66 -1.45 -7.27 0.66
C LEU A 66 -2.79 -7.71 0.10
N SER A 67 -3.86 -7.31 0.78
CA SER A 67 -5.21 -7.57 0.30
C SER A 67 -5.56 -6.74 -0.94
N SER A 68 -6.66 -7.08 -1.59
CA SER A 68 -7.35 -6.17 -2.50
C SER A 68 -8.00 -5.01 -1.74
N ALA A 69 -8.23 -3.91 -2.45
CA ALA A 69 -8.98 -2.76 -1.92
C ALA A 69 -10.40 -3.15 -1.51
N LYS A 70 -11.06 -3.99 -2.31
CA LYS A 70 -12.41 -4.50 -2.03
C LYS A 70 -12.47 -5.32 -0.75
N PHE A 71 -11.49 -6.20 -0.53
CA PHE A 71 -11.40 -6.98 0.71
C PHE A 71 -11.16 -6.08 1.92
N GLY A 72 -10.23 -5.13 1.83
CA GLY A 72 -9.96 -4.18 2.91
C GLY A 72 -11.17 -3.31 3.25
N LYS A 73 -11.95 -2.89 2.25
CA LYS A 73 -13.21 -2.15 2.44
C LYS A 73 -14.29 -3.01 3.11
N ALA A 74 -14.43 -4.28 2.73
CA ALA A 74 -15.44 -5.18 3.27
C ALA A 74 -15.15 -5.61 4.71
N ASN A 75 -13.88 -5.63 5.12
CA ASN A 75 -13.43 -6.07 6.45
C ASN A 75 -12.86 -4.90 7.27
N LYS A 76 -13.36 -3.66 7.10
CA LYS A 76 -12.85 -2.51 7.86
C LYS A 76 -13.06 -2.72 9.36
N GLY A 77 -12.05 -2.33 10.14
CA GLY A 77 -12.13 -2.19 11.59
C GLY A 77 -11.59 -0.82 12.03
N PRO A 78 -11.67 -0.51 13.34
CA PRO A 78 -11.01 0.66 13.90
C PRO A 78 -9.49 0.63 13.62
N GLN A 79 -8.96 1.70 13.05
CA GLN A 79 -7.55 1.74 12.63
C GLN A 79 -6.58 1.78 13.82
N GLU A 80 -6.98 2.44 14.91
CA GLU A 80 -6.16 2.59 16.13
C GLU A 80 -6.08 1.30 16.95
N PHE A 81 -7.12 0.48 16.90
CA PHE A 81 -7.19 -0.78 17.63
C PHE A 81 -8.03 -1.81 16.87
N LEU A 82 -7.35 -2.73 16.20
CA LEU A 82 -7.98 -3.77 15.39
C LEU A 82 -8.43 -4.93 16.30
N PRO A 83 -9.73 -5.29 16.35
CA PRO A 83 -10.21 -6.41 17.16
C PRO A 83 -9.48 -7.71 16.83
N ALA A 84 -9.20 -8.53 17.86
CA ALA A 84 -8.39 -9.74 17.70
C ALA A 84 -9.05 -10.78 16.78
N ASP A 85 -10.37 -10.91 16.85
CA ASP A 85 -11.20 -11.73 15.97
C ASP A 85 -11.13 -11.27 14.51
N LEU A 86 -11.10 -9.95 14.28
CA LEU A 86 -10.91 -9.40 12.94
C LEU A 86 -9.50 -9.65 12.41
N GLN A 87 -8.46 -9.48 13.24
CA GLN A 87 -7.08 -9.81 12.87
C GLN A 87 -6.93 -11.28 12.51
N GLN A 88 -7.56 -12.17 13.30
CA GLN A 88 -7.60 -13.61 13.06
C GLN A 88 -8.22 -13.91 11.68
N ASN A 89 -9.46 -13.47 11.48
CA ASN A 89 -10.26 -13.72 10.28
C ASN A 89 -9.56 -13.19 9.00
N VAL A 90 -9.06 -11.96 9.04
CA VAL A 90 -8.32 -11.36 7.91
C VAL A 90 -7.09 -12.18 7.56
N THR A 91 -6.31 -12.60 8.57
CA THR A 91 -5.11 -13.41 8.32
C THR A 91 -5.48 -14.74 7.68
N GLU A 92 -6.41 -15.49 8.26
CA GLU A 92 -6.83 -16.80 7.76
C GLU A 92 -7.33 -16.71 6.31
N LYS A 93 -8.17 -15.71 6.00
CA LYS A 93 -8.67 -15.51 4.63
C LYS A 93 -7.58 -15.15 3.64
N LEU A 94 -6.60 -14.34 4.02
CA LEU A 94 -5.50 -13.95 3.13
C LEU A 94 -4.49 -15.09 2.92
N LEU A 95 -4.20 -15.87 3.97
CA LEU A 95 -3.35 -17.06 3.86
C LEU A 95 -4.01 -18.17 3.03
N ALA A 96 -5.30 -18.46 3.26
CA ALA A 96 -6.04 -19.40 2.42
C ALA A 96 -6.08 -18.95 0.95
N SER A 97 -6.21 -17.65 0.70
CA SER A 97 -6.14 -17.09 -0.65
C SER A 97 -4.75 -17.26 -1.29
N LEU A 98 -3.68 -17.15 -0.49
CA LEU A 98 -2.31 -17.40 -0.94
C LEU A 98 -2.07 -18.87 -1.25
N GLU A 99 -2.50 -19.77 -0.35
CA GLU A 99 -2.42 -21.22 -0.53
C GLU A 99 -3.11 -21.66 -1.82
N GLN A 100 -4.34 -21.21 -2.04
CA GLN A 100 -5.08 -21.46 -3.28
C GLN A 100 -4.36 -20.92 -4.51
N SER A 101 -3.76 -19.72 -4.42
CA SER A 101 -3.08 -19.09 -5.54
C SER A 101 -1.80 -19.83 -5.95
N LEU A 102 -1.15 -20.51 -5.00
CA LEU A 102 0.09 -21.26 -5.19
C LEU A 102 -0.11 -22.79 -5.19
N VAL A 103 -1.36 -23.26 -5.10
CA VAL A 103 -1.73 -24.69 -5.04
C VAL A 103 -1.04 -25.41 -3.87
N LEU A 104 -0.99 -24.76 -2.72
CA LEU A 104 -0.51 -25.34 -1.48
C LEU A 104 -1.63 -26.12 -0.76
N PRO A 105 -1.30 -27.10 0.09
CA PRO A 105 -2.30 -27.76 0.94
C PRO A 105 -2.99 -26.74 1.86
N GLU A 106 -4.28 -26.97 2.09
CA GLU A 106 -5.09 -26.14 2.98
C GLU A 106 -4.46 -26.08 4.39
N ALA A 107 -4.44 -24.88 4.97
CA ALA A 107 -3.91 -24.55 6.29
C ALA A 107 -2.40 -24.76 6.48
N SER A 108 -1.68 -25.22 5.45
CA SER A 108 -0.23 -25.47 5.54
C SER A 108 0.61 -24.24 5.91
N LEU A 109 0.15 -23.03 5.56
CA LEU A 109 0.80 -21.80 5.98
C LEU A 109 0.38 -21.39 7.39
N ALA A 110 -0.92 -21.45 7.68
CA ALA A 110 -1.44 -21.04 8.99
C ALA A 110 -0.83 -21.86 10.13
N ASP A 111 -0.68 -23.16 9.94
CA ASP A 111 -0.11 -24.09 10.92
C ASP A 111 1.41 -23.91 11.13
N ALA A 112 2.09 -23.31 10.14
CA ALA A 112 3.54 -23.11 10.15
C ALA A 112 3.96 -21.70 10.60
N ILE A 113 3.02 -20.79 10.88
CA ILE A 113 3.34 -19.42 11.29
C ILE A 113 3.98 -19.39 12.68
N LEU A 114 5.16 -18.80 12.75
CA LEU A 114 5.90 -18.56 14.00
C LEU A 114 5.44 -17.25 14.67
N GLU A 115 5.25 -16.20 13.87
CA GLU A 115 4.77 -14.89 14.31
C GLU A 115 4.02 -14.19 13.17
N ARG A 116 3.06 -13.34 13.52
CA ARG A 116 2.34 -12.49 12.55
C ARG A 116 2.09 -11.08 13.08
N ARG A 117 2.00 -10.13 12.15
CA ARG A 117 1.53 -8.75 12.36
C ARG A 117 0.51 -8.40 11.29
N VAL A 118 -0.62 -7.84 11.70
CA VAL A 118 -1.71 -7.42 10.82
C VAL A 118 -1.91 -5.92 10.95
N GLN A 119 -1.95 -5.22 9.83
CA GLN A 119 -2.22 -3.78 9.79
C GLN A 119 -3.31 -3.48 8.76
N LEU A 120 -4.32 -2.70 9.16
CA LEU A 120 -5.23 -2.04 8.22
C LEU A 120 -4.72 -0.65 7.90
N TRP A 121 -4.51 -0.38 6.63
CA TRP A 121 -4.33 0.96 6.10
C TRP A 121 -5.70 1.46 5.65
N GLY A 122 -6.39 2.22 6.50
CA GLY A 122 -7.74 2.73 6.21
C GLY A 122 -7.78 3.78 5.10
N ALA A 123 -6.64 4.45 4.91
CA ALA A 123 -6.36 5.48 3.93
C ALA A 123 -5.02 5.14 3.22
N ALA A 124 -5.00 4.05 2.44
CA ALA A 124 -3.74 3.45 1.99
C ALA A 124 -3.15 4.14 0.75
N VAL A 125 -3.89 4.11 -0.36
CA VAL A 125 -3.43 4.63 -1.66
C VAL A 125 -4.50 5.56 -2.23
N PRO A 126 -4.15 6.80 -2.64
CA PRO A 126 -5.08 7.67 -3.36
C PRO A 126 -5.51 7.03 -4.68
N VAL A 127 -6.81 6.97 -4.94
CA VAL A 127 -7.35 6.49 -6.23
C VAL A 127 -7.68 7.63 -7.19
N ASN A 128 -7.59 8.86 -6.70
CA ASN A 128 -7.63 10.08 -7.48
C ASN A 128 -6.56 11.05 -6.95
N ALA A 129 -6.11 11.96 -7.82
CA ALA A 129 -5.15 12.99 -7.48
C ALA A 129 -5.74 14.37 -7.76
N TRP A 130 -5.38 15.36 -6.94
CA TRP A 130 -5.74 16.74 -7.18
C TRP A 130 -5.02 17.25 -8.42
N LYS A 131 -5.76 17.97 -9.28
CA LYS A 131 -5.22 18.67 -10.44
C LYS A 131 -5.61 20.13 -10.33
N ALA A 132 -4.61 20.98 -10.16
CA ALA A 132 -4.78 22.41 -10.16
C ALA A 132 -5.21 22.89 -11.55
N GLU A 133 -6.06 23.91 -11.62
CA GLU A 133 -6.39 24.58 -12.88
C GLU A 133 -5.21 25.39 -13.41
N ASP A 134 -4.37 25.88 -12.49
CA ASP A 134 -3.10 26.54 -12.80
C ASP A 134 -1.98 25.49 -12.88
N GLU A 135 -1.52 25.18 -14.09
CA GLU A 135 -0.43 24.23 -14.33
C GLU A 135 0.89 24.66 -13.66
N THR A 136 1.08 25.94 -13.37
CA THR A 136 2.29 26.45 -12.68
C THR A 136 2.30 26.12 -11.19
N ALA A 137 1.16 25.66 -10.65
CA ALA A 137 0.96 25.25 -9.28
C ALA A 137 0.69 23.74 -9.13
N ASP A 138 0.99 22.93 -10.16
CA ASP A 138 0.78 21.49 -10.09
C ASP A 138 1.70 20.81 -9.07
N GLY A 139 1.11 19.95 -8.23
CA GLY A 139 1.83 19.15 -7.24
C GLY A 139 1.96 19.73 -5.85
N PHE A 140 1.38 20.88 -5.53
CA PHE A 140 1.30 21.40 -4.15
C PHE A 140 0.14 22.38 -3.98
N LEU A 141 -0.25 22.64 -2.72
CA LEU A 141 -1.18 23.70 -2.36
C LEU A 141 -0.48 24.70 -1.46
N TYR A 142 -0.70 25.99 -1.66
CA TYR A 142 -0.20 27.03 -0.77
C TYR A 142 -1.19 28.18 -0.67
N ASP A 143 -1.54 28.57 0.54
CA ASP A 143 -2.33 29.75 0.86
C ASP A 143 -1.44 30.80 1.52
N ASN A 144 -1.12 31.85 0.78
CA ASN A 144 -0.26 32.92 1.28
C ASN A 144 -0.94 33.79 2.35
N GLN A 145 -2.27 33.87 2.36
CA GLN A 145 -2.98 34.69 3.36
C GLN A 145 -2.81 34.11 4.76
N HIS A 146 -2.73 32.78 4.87
CA HIS A 146 -2.61 32.07 6.13
C HIS A 146 -1.22 31.45 6.36
N GLY A 147 -0.34 31.46 5.35
CA GLY A 147 0.98 30.86 5.42
C GLY A 147 0.95 29.33 5.53
N VAL A 148 -0.09 28.69 4.97
CA VAL A 148 -0.30 27.24 5.08
C VAL A 148 -0.07 26.57 3.73
N GLY A 149 0.70 25.48 3.73
CA GLY A 149 0.93 24.65 2.56
C GLY A 149 0.52 23.20 2.79
N ALA A 150 0.15 22.51 1.72
CA ALA A 150 -0.09 21.07 1.73
C ALA A 150 0.67 20.40 0.58
N CYS A 151 1.26 19.25 0.88
CA CYS A 151 1.96 18.38 -0.06
C CYS A 151 1.62 16.91 0.22
N GLY A 152 1.80 16.05 -0.77
CA GLY A 152 1.52 14.63 -0.64
C GLY A 152 1.46 13.91 -1.99
N ASP A 153 1.43 12.60 -1.93
CA ASP A 153 1.29 11.72 -3.09
C ASP A 153 0.00 11.99 -3.89
N TRP A 154 -1.06 12.39 -3.20
CA TRP A 154 -2.37 12.76 -3.78
C TRP A 154 -2.37 14.05 -4.59
N LEU A 155 -1.26 14.80 -4.65
CA LEU A 155 -1.12 16.01 -5.47
C LEU A 155 -0.39 15.74 -6.79
N LEU A 156 0.26 14.58 -6.95
CA LEU A 156 0.98 14.21 -8.16
C LEU A 156 0.58 12.79 -8.58
N ASP A 157 1.34 11.81 -8.09
CA ASP A 157 1.18 10.39 -8.32
C ASP A 157 1.18 9.65 -6.99
N PRO A 158 0.29 8.65 -6.79
CA PRO A 158 0.16 7.87 -5.56
C PRO A 158 1.36 6.93 -5.37
N SER A 159 2.51 7.51 -5.02
CA SER A 159 3.80 6.88 -4.92
C SER A 159 4.73 7.66 -3.99
N ILE A 160 5.80 7.02 -3.53
CA ILE A 160 6.85 7.69 -2.74
C ILE A 160 7.49 8.83 -3.54
N GLY A 161 7.74 8.62 -4.85
CA GLY A 161 8.30 9.65 -5.73
C GLY A 161 7.39 10.87 -5.86
N GLY A 162 6.08 10.65 -6.00
CA GLY A 162 5.08 11.72 -6.03
C GLY A 162 4.99 12.49 -4.72
N ALA A 163 5.00 11.79 -3.58
CA ALA A 163 5.04 12.43 -2.26
C ALA A 163 6.29 13.31 -2.07
N TRP A 164 7.46 12.76 -2.41
CA TRP A 164 8.73 13.46 -2.30
C TRP A 164 8.77 14.71 -3.18
N GLU A 165 8.39 14.58 -4.45
CA GLU A 165 8.41 15.68 -5.40
C GLU A 165 7.40 16.77 -5.01
N SER A 166 6.22 16.39 -4.54
CA SER A 166 5.22 17.33 -4.01
C SER A 166 5.78 18.16 -2.85
N GLY A 167 6.42 17.51 -1.86
CA GLY A 167 7.03 18.20 -0.72
C GLY A 167 8.16 19.13 -1.15
N ARG A 168 9.02 18.69 -2.06
CA ARG A 168 10.12 19.51 -2.59
C ARG A 168 9.61 20.75 -3.33
N ARG A 169 8.54 20.61 -4.14
CA ARG A 169 7.92 21.74 -4.86
C ARG A 169 7.34 22.77 -3.89
N LEU A 170 6.61 22.32 -2.87
CA LEU A 170 6.07 23.22 -1.84
C LEU A 170 7.18 23.98 -1.12
N ALA A 171 8.22 23.29 -0.65
CA ALA A 171 9.35 23.92 0.03
C ALA A 171 10.06 24.97 -0.85
N LYS A 172 10.27 24.65 -2.13
CA LYS A 172 10.83 25.59 -3.11
C LYS A 172 9.94 26.82 -3.30
N HIS A 173 8.62 26.65 -3.33
CA HIS A 173 7.69 27.77 -3.45
C HIS A 173 7.70 28.67 -2.22
N MET A 174 7.68 28.08 -1.02
CA MET A 174 7.73 28.81 0.25
C MET A 174 9.06 29.54 0.49
N SER A 175 10.15 29.10 -0.16
CA SER A 175 11.47 29.73 -0.03
C SER A 175 11.61 31.01 -0.87
N LYS A 176 10.60 31.40 -1.65
CA LYS A 176 10.59 32.67 -2.39
C LYS A 176 10.43 33.85 -1.42
N GLU A 177 10.98 35.02 -1.75
CA GLU A 177 10.86 36.23 -0.89
C GLU A 177 9.40 36.67 -0.68
N ALA A 178 8.56 36.48 -1.69
CA ALA A 178 7.13 36.76 -1.64
C ALA A 178 6.34 35.62 -2.31
N PRO A 179 6.07 34.51 -1.59
CA PRO A 179 5.29 33.42 -2.16
C PRO A 179 3.84 33.87 -2.35
N THR A 180 3.21 33.44 -3.45
CA THR A 180 1.81 33.74 -3.75
C THR A 180 0.94 32.52 -3.53
N THR A 181 -0.36 32.71 -3.28
CA THR A 181 -1.32 31.60 -3.25
C THR A 181 -1.25 30.79 -4.55
N ALA A 182 -1.27 29.46 -4.43
CA ALA A 182 -1.05 28.54 -5.54
C ALA A 182 -1.82 27.22 -5.33
N GLY A 183 -2.34 26.65 -6.41
CA GLY A 183 -2.89 25.30 -6.46
C GLY A 183 -4.27 25.09 -5.82
N LEU A 184 -4.83 26.10 -5.15
CA LEU A 184 -6.09 25.99 -4.42
C LEU A 184 -7.34 25.80 -5.30
N GLN A 185 -7.28 26.21 -6.57
CA GLN A 185 -8.34 25.98 -7.55
C GLN A 185 -8.02 24.74 -8.37
N GLY A 186 -8.95 23.79 -8.42
CA GLY A 186 -8.72 22.49 -9.02
C GLY A 186 -9.79 21.46 -8.69
N ASN A 187 -9.56 20.23 -9.13
CA ASN A 187 -10.43 19.10 -8.83
C ASN A 187 -9.67 17.78 -8.73
N PHE A 188 -10.26 16.79 -8.06
CA PHE A 188 -9.71 15.44 -8.04
C PHE A 188 -10.05 14.71 -9.33
N GLN A 189 -9.04 14.15 -9.99
CA GLN A 189 -9.16 13.34 -11.20
C GLN A 189 -8.72 11.91 -10.92
N ALA A 190 -9.44 10.93 -11.45
CA ALA A 190 -9.14 9.52 -11.25
C ALA A 190 -7.73 9.20 -11.77
N SER A 191 -6.96 8.42 -10.99
CA SER A 191 -5.64 8.00 -11.42
C SER A 191 -5.76 6.77 -12.33
N THR A 192 -5.48 6.94 -13.62
CA THR A 192 -5.49 5.84 -14.59
C THR A 192 -4.41 4.78 -14.30
N ALA A 193 -3.34 5.15 -13.59
CA ALA A 193 -2.29 4.25 -13.16
C ALA A 193 -2.75 3.28 -12.05
N VAL A 194 -3.55 3.77 -11.12
CA VAL A 194 -4.12 3.02 -9.99
C VAL A 194 -5.09 1.94 -10.47
N ASP A 195 -5.92 2.25 -11.47
CA ASP A 195 -6.90 1.31 -12.03
C ASP A 195 -6.24 0.10 -12.71
N LYS A 196 -5.03 0.26 -13.26
CA LYS A 196 -4.30 -0.81 -13.97
C LYS A 196 -3.47 -1.71 -13.05
N ALA A 197 -3.09 -1.23 -11.86
CA ALA A 197 -2.12 -1.92 -10.99
C ALA A 197 -2.75 -2.92 -10.00
N GLY A 198 -4.07 -3.01 -9.91
CA GLY A 198 -4.81 -4.05 -9.15
C GLY A 198 -4.80 -3.92 -7.61
N ILE A 199 -3.78 -3.30 -7.01
CA ILE A 199 -3.75 -2.95 -5.57
C ILE A 199 -4.51 -1.64 -5.33
N GLY A 200 -4.37 -0.70 -6.26
CA GLY A 200 -5.04 0.60 -6.25
C GLY A 200 -6.48 0.57 -6.77
N SER A 201 -6.82 -0.41 -7.62
CA SER A 201 -8.01 -0.34 -8.50
C SER A 201 -9.34 -0.27 -7.76
N ILE A 202 -10.28 0.48 -8.34
CA ILE A 202 -11.64 0.70 -7.82
C ILE A 202 -12.58 -0.52 -8.03
N GLN A 203 -12.12 -1.63 -8.62
CA GLN A 203 -12.95 -2.80 -8.96
C GLN A 203 -13.41 -3.66 -7.77
#